data_AF-A0A0F9Q980-F1
#
_entry.id   AF-A0A0F9Q980-F1
#
_cell.length_a   1.000
_cell.length_b   1.000
_cell.length_c   1.000
_cell.angle_alpha   90.00
_cell.angle_beta   90.00
_cell.angle_gamma   90.00
#
_symmetry.space_group_name_H-M   'P 1'
#
loop_
_entity.id
_entity.type
_entity.pdbx_description
1 polymer ?
#
loop_
_entity_poly.entity_id
_entity_poly.type
_entity_poly.pdbx_seq_one_letter_code
_entity_poly.pdbx_strand_id
1 'polypeptide(L)' 'RCSAEYEAYKLWRFVQIQDAETGENRLIFVTPNQKQQIDNAFITRKTALNKIFQQFSCRPLWAVDVFNINDLRAFFHGV' A
#
# COMPACT_ATOMS: atom_id res chain seq x y z
N ARG A 1 -24.32 -8.15 23.31
CA ARG A 1 -23.67 -7.04 22.56
C ARG A 1 -22.72 -7.61 21.48
N CYS A 2 -23.18 -8.56 20.66
CA CYS A 2 -22.32 -9.26 19.67
C CYS A 2 -23.03 -9.52 18.32
N SER A 3 -23.99 -8.70 17.87
CA SER A 3 -24.71 -8.97 16.60
C SER A 3 -24.68 -7.85 15.57
N ALA A 4 -24.48 -6.59 15.99
CA ALA A 4 -24.55 -5.45 15.07
C ALA A 4 -23.39 -5.42 14.06
N GLU A 5 -22.21 -5.92 14.44
CA GLU A 5 -21.10 -6.06 13.49
C GLU A 5 -21.42 -7.14 12.47
N TYR A 6 -21.88 -8.32 12.90
CA TYR A 6 -22.13 -9.49 12.03
C TYR A 6 -23.22 -9.30 10.97
N GLU A 7 -24.27 -8.52 11.23
CA GLU A 7 -25.35 -8.32 10.25
C GLU A 7 -24.98 -7.41 9.07
N ALA A 8 -23.93 -6.60 9.22
CA ALA A 8 -23.39 -5.76 8.13
C ALA A 8 -22.38 -6.49 7.23
N TYR A 9 -22.10 -7.79 7.46
CA TYR A 9 -21.05 -8.59 6.80
C TYR A 9 -21.35 -9.00 5.34
N LYS A 10 -22.21 -8.28 4.61
CA LYS A 10 -22.35 -8.55 3.17
C LYS A 10 -21.05 -8.12 2.45
N LEU A 11 -20.24 -9.14 2.11
CA LEU A 11 -19.01 -9.14 1.30
C LEU A 11 -17.71 -8.88 2.06
N TRP A 12 -17.29 -9.90 2.80
CA TRP A 12 -15.98 -10.03 3.44
C TRP A 12 -14.92 -10.40 2.39
N ARG A 13 -14.08 -9.42 2.01
CA ARG A 13 -13.07 -9.55 0.96
C ARG A 13 -11.87 -10.32 1.49
N PHE A 14 -11.84 -11.61 1.22
CA PHE A 14 -10.60 -12.37 1.24
C PHE A 14 -9.63 -11.74 0.22
N VAL A 15 -8.43 -11.40 0.68
CA VAL A 15 -7.36 -10.89 -0.19
C VAL A 15 -6.29 -11.96 -0.25
N GLN A 16 -5.93 -12.35 -1.46
CA GLN A 16 -4.78 -13.20 -1.67
C GLN A 16 -3.54 -12.32 -1.68
N ILE A 17 -2.63 -12.57 -0.75
CA ILE A 17 -1.34 -11.88 -0.66
C ILE A 17 -0.22 -12.90 -0.85
N GLN A 18 0.86 -12.48 -1.50
CA GLN A 18 2.10 -13.24 -1.46
C GLN A 18 2.85 -12.82 -0.19
N ASP A 19 3.15 -13.78 0.67
CA ASP A 19 3.99 -13.56 1.84
C ASP A 19 5.41 -13.19 1.38
N ALA A 20 5.92 -12.04 1.81
CA ALA A 20 7.24 -11.56 1.40
C ALA A 20 8.40 -12.35 2.03
N GLU A 21 8.17 -13.03 3.17
CA GLU A 21 9.18 -13.80 3.88
C GLU A 21 9.25 -15.24 3.35
N THR A 22 8.11 -15.84 3.01
CA THR A 22 8.05 -17.25 2.57
C THR A 22 7.81 -17.42 1.07
N GLY A 23 7.36 -16.38 0.36
CA GLY A 23 6.99 -16.43 -1.05
C GLY A 23 5.66 -17.13 -1.35
N GLU A 24 4.97 -17.65 -0.31
CA GLU A 24 3.73 -18.41 -0.47
C GLU A 24 2.51 -17.49 -0.59
N ASN A 25 1.50 -17.93 -1.35
CA ASN A 25 0.23 -17.23 -1.43
C ASN A 25 -0.65 -17.57 -0.23
N ARG A 26 -1.06 -16.55 0.53
CA ARG A 26 -1.95 -16.69 1.67
C ARG A 26 -3.25 -15.94 1.44
N LEU A 27 -4.36 -16.58 1.79
CA LEU A 27 -5.67 -15.97 1.79
C LEU A 27 -5.92 -15.34 3.16
N ILE A 28 -5.90 -14.02 3.22
CA ILE A 28 -6.15 -13.28 4.47
C ILE A 28 -7.54 -12.69 4.48
N PHE A 29 -8.14 -12.69 5.66
CA PHE A 29 -9.39 -12.00 5.90
C PHE A 29 -9.11 -10.60 6.46
N VAL A 30 -9.69 -9.56 5.84
CA VAL A 30 -9.48 -8.15 6.22
C VAL A 30 -10.82 -7.47 6.49
N THR A 31 -11.01 -6.97 7.71
CA THR A 31 -12.17 -6.15 8.08
C THR A 31 -12.12 -4.76 7.44
N PRO A 32 -13.25 -4.05 7.29
CA PRO A 32 -13.26 -2.67 6.78
C PRO A 32 -12.36 -1.72 7.58
N ASN A 33 -12.36 -1.83 8.91
CA ASN A 33 -11.49 -1.01 9.77
C ASN A 33 -10.01 -1.32 9.52
N GLN A 34 -9.63 -2.59 9.42
CA GLN A 34 -8.25 -2.96 9.07
C GLN A 34 -7.84 -2.47 7.68
N LYS A 35 -8.73 -2.55 6.69
CA LYS A 35 -8.46 -2.01 5.35
C LYS A 35 -8.17 -0.51 5.41
N GLN A 36 -8.99 0.24 6.14
CA GLN A 36 -8.79 1.68 6.32
C GLN A 36 -7.47 1.98 7.03
N GLN A 37 -7.11 1.20 8.06
CA GLN A 37 -5.83 1.34 8.75
C GLN A 37 -4.65 1.06 7.84
N ILE A 38 -4.72 0.03 7.00
CA ILE A 38 -3.70 -0.31 6.00
C ILE A 38 -3.51 0.86 5.01
N ASP A 39 -4.61 1.41 4.48
CA ASP A 39 -4.56 2.52 3.53
C ASP A 39 -3.96 3.79 4.17
N ASN A 40 -4.38 4.11 5.39
CA ASN A 40 -3.84 5.25 6.12
C ASN A 40 -2.36 5.08 6.45
N ALA A 41 -1.94 3.87 6.85
CA ALA A 41 -0.55 3.56 7.10
C ALA A 41 0.30 3.69 5.82
N PHE A 42 -0.23 3.25 4.68
CA PHE A 42 0.43 3.39 3.39
C PHE A 42 0.63 4.87 3.01
N ILE A 43 -0.42 5.70 3.09
CA ILE A 43 -0.34 7.15 2.82
C ILE A 43 0.67 7.83 3.76
N THR A 44 0.64 7.47 5.04
CA THR A 44 1.55 8.02 6.06
C THR A 44 3.01 7.70 5.72
N ARG A 45 3.32 6.44 5.38
CA ARG A 45 4.67 6.03 4.96
C ARG A 45 5.11 6.75 3.69
N LYS A 46 4.23 6.85 2.69
CA LYS A 46 4.52 7.55 1.43
C LYS A 46 4.88 9.01 1.69
N THR A 47 4.13 9.68 2.57
CA THR A 47 4.38 11.07 2.97
C THR A 47 5.70 11.23 3.72
N ALA A 48 6.00 10.32 4.65
CA ALA A 48 7.27 10.33 5.39
C ALA A 48 8.47 10.14 4.44
N LEU A 49 8.38 9.19 3.51
CA LEU A 49 9.42 8.96 2.51
C LEU A 49 9.60 10.16 1.58
N ASN A 50 8.51 10.80 1.12
CA ASN A 50 8.61 12.05 0.34
C ASN A 50 9.41 13.12 1.08
N LYS A 51 9.18 13.31 2.39
CA LYS A 51 9.94 14.27 3.20
C LYS A 51 11.43 13.93 3.28
N ILE A 52 11.76 12.64 3.43
CA ILE A 52 13.15 12.19 3.46
C ILE A 52 13.83 12.48 2.13
N PHE A 53 13.22 12.11 1.01
CA PHE A 53 13.80 12.36 -0.32
C PHE A 53 13.98 13.86 -0.61
N GLN A 54 13.04 14.71 -0.17
CA GLN A 54 13.17 16.16 -0.27
C GLN A 54 14.42 16.71 0.43
N GLN A 55 14.85 16.12 1.55
CA GLN A 55 16.09 16.54 2.24
C GLN A 55 17.33 16.35 1.37
N PHE A 56 17.31 15.38 0.46
CA PHE A 56 18.39 15.09 -0.48
C PHE A 56 18.15 15.72 -1.86
N SER A 57 17.19 16.65 -1.98
CA SER A 57 16.80 17.30 -3.25
C SER A 57 16.44 16.31 -4.36
N CYS A 58 15.99 15.11 -4.00
CA CYS A 58 15.58 14.08 -4.95
C CYS A 58 14.07 13.80 -4.84
N ARG A 59 13.48 13.24 -5.90
CA ARG A 59 12.08 12.80 -5.92
C ARG A 59 12.03 11.28 -5.77
N PRO A 60 11.18 10.72 -4.92
CA PRO A 60 11.03 9.28 -4.83
C PRO A 60 10.28 8.73 -6.05
N LEU A 61 10.75 7.58 -6.53
CA LEU A 61 10.10 6.81 -7.59
C LEU A 61 9.14 5.78 -6.97
N TRP A 62 7.87 5.77 -7.41
CA TRP A 62 6.86 4.83 -6.93
C TRP A 62 6.45 3.88 -8.06
N ALA A 63 6.80 2.60 -7.94
CA ALA A 63 6.51 1.58 -8.96
C ALA A 63 5.22 0.78 -8.70
N VAL A 64 4.21 1.39 -8.07
CA VAL A 64 3.10 0.64 -7.44
C VAL A 64 1.93 0.35 -8.40
N ASP A 65 1.71 1.16 -9.44
CA ASP A 65 0.49 1.09 -10.25
C ASP A 65 0.75 0.84 -11.74
N VAL A 66 1.51 1.72 -12.39
CA VAL A 66 1.90 1.59 -13.81
C VAL A 66 3.37 1.97 -13.92
N PHE A 67 4.19 1.02 -14.35
CA PHE A 67 5.59 1.29 -14.61
C PHE A 67 5.71 2.24 -15.80
N ASN A 68 6.05 3.49 -15.53
CA ASN A 68 6.29 4.51 -16.56
C ASN A 68 7.80 4.70 -16.74
N ILE A 69 8.30 4.32 -17.92
CA ILE A 69 9.71 4.48 -18.30
C ILE A 69 10.16 5.94 -18.19
N ASN A 70 9.28 6.91 -18.42
CA ASN A 70 9.63 8.32 -18.32
C ASN A 70 9.90 8.73 -16.86
N ASP A 71 9.13 8.20 -15.90
CA ASP A 71 9.35 8.48 -14.47
C ASP A 71 10.65 7.84 -13.97
N LEU A 72 10.98 6.64 -14.47
CA LEU A 72 12.27 5.98 -14.22
C LEU A 72 13.44 6.80 -14.80
N ARG A 73 13.31 7.27 -16.04
CA ARG A 73 14.34 8.12 -16.69
C ARG A 73 14.55 9.42 -15.93
N ALA A 74 13.47 10.10 -15.54
CA ALA A 74 13.55 11.32 -14.74
C ALA A 74 14.25 11.09 -13.40
N PHE A 75 14.02 9.93 -12.76
CA PHE A 75 14.68 9.57 -11.50
C PHE A 75 16.21 9.40 -11.64
N PHE A 76 16.68 8.71 -12.70
CA PHE A 76 18.12 8.45 -12.88
C PHE A 76 18.88 9.57 -13.58
N HIS A 77 18.24 10.32 -14.47
CA HIS A 77 18.91 11.33 -15.30
C HIS A 77 18.59 12.78 -14.91
N GLY A 78 17.58 13.02 -14.07
CA GLY A 78 17.22 14.35 -13.60
C GLY A 78 16.64 15.29 -14.67
N VAL A 79 16.23 14.75 -15.83
CA VAL A 79 15.66 15.48 -16.98
C VAL A 79 14.19 15.16 -17.16
#